data_AF-A0A3M7G2H0-F1
#
_entry.id   AF-A0A3M7G2H0-F1
#
_cell.length_a   1.000
_cell.length_b   1.000
_cell.length_c   1.000
_cell.angle_alpha   90.00
_cell.angle_beta   90.00
_cell.angle_gamma   90.00
#
_symmetry.space_group_name_H-M   'P 1'
#
loop_
_entity.id
_entity.type
_entity.pdbx_description
1 polymer ?
#
loop_
_entity_poly.entity_id
_entity_poly.type
_entity_poly.pdbx_seq_one_letter_code
_entity_poly.pdbx_strand_id
1 'polypeptide(L)' 'MISDASLYSLAIFLGSASMLMIVLYHFLEINAQDPKEPLTSERKADALPAKARRGVTTGELASSVQSTQ' A
#
# COMPACT_ATOMS: atom_id res chain seq x y z
N MET A 1 16.03 -13.16 -32.21
CA MET A 1 15.57 -11.88 -31.64
C MET A 1 14.06 -11.99 -31.44
N ILE A 2 13.60 -11.77 -30.22
CA ILE A 2 12.18 -11.52 -29.93
C ILE A 2 11.76 -10.31 -30.78
N SER A 3 10.73 -10.43 -31.59
CA SER A 3 10.29 -9.36 -32.50
C SER A 3 9.52 -8.30 -31.71
N ASP A 4 9.69 -7.02 -32.03
CA ASP A 4 8.98 -5.91 -31.36
C ASP A 4 7.47 -6.11 -31.30
N ALA A 5 6.90 -6.77 -32.32
CA ALA A 5 5.48 -7.14 -32.36
C ALA A 5 5.06 -8.05 -31.18
N SER A 6 5.92 -9.00 -30.80
CA SER A 6 5.65 -9.89 -29.67
C SER A 6 5.79 -9.20 -28.32
N LEU A 7 6.72 -8.24 -28.18
CA LEU A 7 6.83 -7.39 -26.99
C LEU A 7 5.63 -6.45 -26.84
N TYR A 8 5.17 -5.85 -27.95
CA TYR A 8 3.98 -5.00 -27.97
C TYR A 8 2.73 -5.78 -27.56
N SER A 9 2.54 -6.98 -28.13
CA SER A 9 1.41 -7.85 -27.77
C SER A 9 1.47 -8.28 -26.30
N LEU A 10 2.67 -8.59 -25.79
CA LEU A 10 2.87 -8.95 -24.39
C LEU A 10 2.55 -7.77 -23.46
N ALA A 11 2.95 -6.55 -23.82
CA ALA A 11 2.68 -5.35 -23.04
C ALA A 11 1.18 -5.06 -22.92
N ILE A 12 0.42 -5.20 -24.02
CA ILE A 12 -1.03 -5.03 -24.01
C ILE A 12 -1.70 -6.12 -23.15
N PHE A 13 -1.27 -7.38 -23.30
CA PHE A 13 -1.79 -8.49 -22.50
C PHE A 13 -1.52 -8.29 -21.01
N LEU A 14 -0.27 -7.97 -20.64
CA LEU A 14 0.11 -7.77 -19.25
C LEU A 14 -0.56 -6.51 -18.66
N GLY A 15 -0.67 -5.43 -19.44
CA GLY A 15 -1.33 -4.20 -19.01
C GLY A 15 -2.82 -4.40 -18.73
N SER A 16 -3.52 -5.11 -19.61
CA SER A 16 -4.94 -5.44 -19.40
C SER A 16 -5.14 -6.44 -18.27
N ALA A 17 -4.29 -7.46 -18.15
CA ALA A 17 -4.30 -8.39 -17.02
C ALA A 17 -4.07 -7.67 -15.67
N SER A 18 -3.17 -6.68 -15.64
CA SER A 18 -2.90 -5.84 -14.47
C SER A 18 -4.12 -5.01 -14.07
N MET A 19 -4.77 -4.35 -15.04
CA MET A 19 -6.00 -3.59 -14.77
C MET A 19 -7.11 -4.46 -14.16
N LEU A 20 -7.27 -5.69 -14.68
CA LEU A 20 -8.23 -6.65 -14.13
C LEU A 20 -7.85 -7.10 -12.70
N MET A 21 -6.57 -7.37 -12.45
CA MET A 21 -6.08 -7.77 -11.11
C MET A 21 -6.27 -6.67 -10.05
N ILE A 22 -6.08 -5.41 -10.42
CA ILE A 22 -6.26 -4.27 -9.51
C ILE A 22 -7.73 -4.11 -9.11
N VAL A 23 -8.65 -4.20 -10.07
CA VAL A 23 -10.09 -4.12 -9.80
C VAL A 23 -10.57 -5.32 -8.98
N LEU A 24 -10.09 -6.53 -9.31
CA LEU A 24 -10.41 -7.74 -8.54
C LEU A 24 -9.94 -7.62 -7.08
N TYR A 25 -8.73 -7.12 -6.85
CA TYR A 25 -8.24 -6.89 -5.49
C TYR A 25 -9.17 -5.94 -4.73
N HIS A 26 -9.56 -4.82 -5.33
CA HIS A 26 -10.44 -3.85 -4.69
C HIS A 26 -11.83 -4.44 -4.40
N PHE A 27 -12.34 -5.26 -5.32
CA PHE A 27 -13.59 -5.97 -5.13
C PHE A 27 -13.51 -6.96 -3.96
N LEU A 28 -12.45 -7.77 -3.89
CA LEU A 28 -12.26 -8.74 -2.80
C LEU A 28 -12.03 -8.06 -1.44
N GLU A 29 -11.29 -6.95 -1.41
CA GLU A 29 -11.03 -6.16 -0.20
C GLU A 29 -12.31 -5.59 0.40
N ILE A 30 -13.23 -5.08 -0.44
CA ILE A 30 -14.51 -4.54 0.02
C ILE A 30 -15.47 -5.64 0.49
N ASN A 31 -15.46 -6.81 -0.15
CA ASN A 31 -16.41 -7.89 0.14
C ASN A 31 -15.92 -8.87 1.21
N ALA A 32 -14.67 -8.76 1.66
CA ALA A 32 -14.15 -9.59 2.74
C ALA A 32 -14.89 -9.29 4.05
N GLN A 33 -15.37 -10.35 4.73
CA GLN A 33 -16.09 -10.25 6.00
C GLN A 33 -15.18 -9.89 7.18
N ASP A 34 -13.86 -10.11 7.04
CA ASP A 34 -12.86 -9.61 7.95
C ASP A 34 -12.31 -8.28 7.42
N PRO A 35 -12.50 -7.15 8.15
CA PRO A 35 -11.90 -5.88 7.82
C PRO A 35 -10.41 -5.95 8.14
N LYS A 36 -9.64 -6.62 7.28
CA LYS A 36 -8.18 -6.52 7.33
C LYS A 36 -7.84 -5.08 6.99
N GLU A 37 -7.07 -4.42 7.88
CA GLU A 37 -6.51 -3.09 7.65
C GLU A 37 -6.06 -2.97 6.18
N PRO A 38 -6.47 -1.92 5.46
CA PRO A 38 -6.19 -1.82 4.04
C PRO A 38 -4.68 -1.91 3.83
N LEU A 39 -4.22 -2.84 2.99
CA LEU A 39 -2.78 -3.04 2.69
C LEU A 39 -2.14 -1.76 2.11
N THR A 40 -2.97 -0.80 1.67
CA THR A 40 -2.56 0.56 1.29
C THR A 40 -2.02 1.36 2.48
N SER A 41 -2.55 1.18 3.69
CA SER A 41 -2.11 1.85 4.91
C SER A 41 -0.74 1.35 5.36
N GLU A 42 -0.52 0.04 5.34
CA GLU A 42 0.78 -0.58 5.67
C GLU A 42 1.87 -0.16 4.66
N ARG A 43 1.57 -0.16 3.36
CA ARG A 43 2.54 0.31 2.34
C ARG A 43 2.78 1.83 2.37
N LYS A 44 1.79 2.65 2.76
CA LYS A 44 1.97 4.10 2.96
C LYS A 44 2.95 4.36 4.11
N ALA A 45 2.90 3.56 5.19
CA ALA A 45 3.87 3.63 6.27
C ALA A 45 5.28 3.26 5.78
N ASP A 46 5.38 2.31 4.85
CA ASP A 46 6.66 1.86 4.33
C ASP A 46 7.32 2.80 3.31
N ALA A 47 6.52 3.53 2.53
CA ALA A 47 7.01 4.52 1.57
C ALA A 47 7.44 5.85 2.22
N LEU A 48 7.22 6.04 3.53
CA LEU A 48 7.66 7.24 4.25
C LEU A 48 9.16 7.16 4.58
N PRO A 49 9.94 8.23 4.35
CA PRO A 49 11.36 8.26 4.70
C PRO A 49 11.52 8.07 6.22
N ALA A 50 12.60 7.40 6.65
CA ALA A 50 12.83 7.01 8.05
C ALA A 50 12.72 8.15 9.09
N LYS A 51 12.79 9.41 8.64
CA LYS A 51 12.58 10.60 9.49
C LYS A 51 11.11 10.85 9.84
N ALA A 52 10.16 10.44 9.00
CA ALA A 52 8.72 10.57 9.24
C ALA A 52 8.14 9.43 10.11
N ARG A 53 8.74 8.24 10.09
CA ARG A 53 8.34 7.11 10.96
C ARG A 53 8.57 7.39 12.46
N ARG A 54 9.52 8.26 12.79
CA ARG A 54 9.90 8.59 14.18
C ARG A 54 8.98 9.60 14.87
N GLY A 55 8.15 10.32 14.11
CA GLY A 55 7.20 11.29 14.64
C GLY A 55 6.00 10.65 15.33
N VAL A 56 5.65 9.41 14.95
CA VAL A 56 4.47 8.71 15.48
C VAL A 56 4.73 8.11 16.86
N THR A 57 5.97 7.71 17.18
CA THR A 57 6.31 7.05 18.45
C THR A 57 6.79 8.00 19.56
N THR A 58 6.98 9.29 19.26
CA THR A 58 7.52 10.26 20.23
C THR A 58 6.43 11.18 20.81
N GLY A 59 5.22 11.16 20.23
CA GLY A 59 4.10 12.00 20.68
C GLY A 59 3.42 11.54 21.99
N GLU A 60 3.58 10.28 22.39
CA GLU A 60 2.83 9.70 23.52
C GLU A 60 3.57 9.79 24.87
N LEU A 61 4.90 9.99 24.88
CA LEU A 61 5.68 10.12 26.13
C LEU A 61 5.75 11.56 26.67
N ALA A 62 5.30 12.56 25.92
CA ALA A 62 5.29 13.95 26.39
C ALA A 62 4.07 14.29 27.27
N SER A 63 2.97 13.54 27.15
CA SER A 63 1.76 13.76 27.97
C SER A 63 1.80 13.13 29.35
N SER A 64 2.75 12.22 29.64
CA SER A 64 2.86 11.56 30.96
C SER A 64 3.83 12.24 31.92
N VAL A 65 4.59 13.26 31.50
CA VAL A 65 5.57 13.96 32.38
C VAL A 65 5.03 15.31 32.89
N GLN A 66 3.89 15.78 32.38
CA GLN A 66 3.29 17.07 32.80
C GLN A 66 2.14 16.94 33.80
N SER A 67 1.69 15.72 34.13
CA SER A 67 0.62 15.48 35.11
C SER A 67 1.09 14.93 36.47
N THR A 68 2.39 15.02 36.76
CA THR A 68 2.91 14.81 38.13
C THR A 68 3.41 16.15 38.66
N GLN A 69 2.45 17.06 38.85
CA GLN A 69 2.52 17.98 39.97
C GLN A 69 1.90 17.27 41.17
#